data_AF-A0A0A6CXM2-F1
#
_entry.id   AF-A0A0A6CXM2-F1
#
_cell.length_a   1.000
_cell.length_b   1.000
_cell.length_c   1.000
_cell.angle_alpha   90.00
_cell.angle_beta   90.00
_cell.angle_gamma   90.00
#
_symmetry.space_group_name_H-M   'P 1'
#
loop_
_entity.id
_entity.type
_entity.pdbx_description
1 polymer ?
#
loop_
_entity_poly.entity_id
_entity_poly.type
_entity_poly.pdbx_seq_one_letter_code
_entity_poly.pdbx_strand_id
1 'polypeptide(L)'
;MRMDKEKTDGPMISAIGHGGFRVDDGYYTALLITPSRADGWTPPPFEALGADDVASVLALSPKPEFLLLGTGSQLRQPAAAFRRAVEAQGV
;
A
#
# COMPACT_ATOMS: atom_id res chain seq x y z
N MET A 1 1.22 14.10 34.22
CA MET A 1 1.73 14.52 32.91
C MET A 1 0.90 13.78 31.85
N ARG A 2 0.05 14.48 31.09
CA ARG A 2 -0.62 13.90 29.92
C ARG A 2 0.34 14.06 28.74
N MET A 3 0.53 12.99 27.97
CA MET A 3 1.34 13.01 26.77
C MET A 3 0.37 13.13 25.59
N ASP A 4 0.38 14.29 24.93
CA ASP A 4 -0.44 14.51 23.75
C ASP A 4 0.11 13.67 22.60
N LYS A 5 -0.79 13.04 21.84
CA LYS A 5 -0.42 12.19 20.72
C LYS A 5 0.06 13.09 19.58
N GLU A 6 1.35 12.99 19.23
CA GLU A 6 1.91 13.70 18.09
C GLU A 6 1.16 13.30 16.81
N LYS A 7 0.77 14.31 16.02
CA LYS A 7 0.18 14.07 14.70
C LYS A 7 1.26 13.51 13.79
N THR A 8 0.97 12.38 13.16
CA THR A 8 1.82 11.80 12.13
C THR A 8 1.64 12.60 10.83
N ASP A 9 2.73 12.83 10.10
CA ASP A 9 2.71 13.65 8.86
C ASP A 9 2.06 12.95 7.66
N GLY A 10 1.69 11.67 7.80
CA GLY A 10 1.09 10.87 6.74
C GLY A 10 -0.27 10.27 7.08
N PRO A 11 -0.94 9.65 6.10
CA PRO A 11 -2.25 9.04 6.31
C PRO A 11 -2.21 7.97 7.39
N MET A 12 -3.17 8.00 8.32
CA MET A 12 -3.20 7.05 9.44
C MET A 12 -4.28 6.00 9.22
N ILE A 13 -3.88 4.73 9.15
CA ILE A 13 -4.81 3.60 9.19
C ILE A 13 -5.31 3.45 10.64
N SER A 14 -6.57 3.81 10.88
CA SER A 14 -7.21 3.73 12.21
C SER A 14 -7.93 2.40 12.45
N ALA A 15 -8.32 1.70 11.38
CA ALA A 15 -8.93 0.38 11.46
C ALA A 15 -8.69 -0.44 10.19
N ILE A 16 -8.58 -1.76 10.35
CA ILE A 16 -8.46 -2.76 9.28
C ILE A 16 -9.51 -3.84 9.55
N GLY A 17 -10.25 -4.24 8.51
CA GLY A 17 -11.23 -5.32 8.61
C GLY A 17 -11.55 -5.94 7.25
N HIS A 18 -12.49 -6.88 7.24
CA HIS A 18 -12.86 -7.63 6.02
C HIS A 18 -13.28 -6.76 4.84
N GLY A 19 -13.89 -5.60 5.09
CA GLY A 19 -14.34 -4.70 4.03
C GLY A 19 -13.28 -3.70 3.55
N GLY A 20 -12.12 -3.62 4.21
CA GLY A 20 -11.04 -2.70 3.86
C GLY A 20 -10.48 -1.91 5.04
N PHE A 21 -10.13 -0.66 4.78
CA PHE A 21 -9.31 0.19 5.63
C PHE A 21 -10.01 1.51 5.93
N ARG A 22 -10.00 1.94 7.20
CA ARG A 22 -10.33 3.31 7.57
C ARG A 22 -9.05 4.11 7.67
N VAL A 23 -8.88 5.10 6.81
CA VAL A 23 -7.70 5.96 6.77
C VAL A 23 -8.14 7.40 6.92
N ASP A 24 -7.68 8.04 7.99
CA ASP A 24 -8.18 9.35 8.43
C ASP A 24 -9.73 9.34 8.48
N ASP A 25 -10.39 10.16 7.65
CA ASP A 25 -11.84 10.22 7.51
C ASP A 25 -12.41 9.38 6.35
N GLY A 26 -11.56 8.72 5.57
CA GLY A 26 -11.89 7.92 4.39
C GLY A 26 -12.04 6.42 4.65
N TYR A 27 -12.71 5.73 3.73
CA TYR A 27 -12.83 4.27 3.70
C TYR A 27 -12.43 3.72 2.34
N TYR A 28 -11.57 2.70 2.34
CA TYR A 28 -10.99 2.12 1.13
C TYR A 28 -11.12 0.60 1.16
N THR A 29 -11.71 -0.01 0.13
CA THR A 29 -11.77 -1.48 0.00
C THR A 29 -10.39 -2.09 -0.25
N ALA A 30 -9.60 -1.42 -1.10
CA ALA A 30 -8.17 -1.57 -1.23
C ALA A 30 -7.57 -0.19 -1.50
N LEU A 31 -6.30 0.00 -1.14
CA LEU A 31 -5.60 1.26 -1.31
C LEU A 31 -4.14 1.07 -1.68
N LEU A 32 -3.60 2.07 -2.36
CA LEU A 32 -2.18 2.36 -2.41
C LEU A 32 -1.90 3.48 -1.41
N ILE A 33 -1.04 3.22 -0.43
CA ILE A 33 -0.70 4.18 0.62
C ILE A 33 0.75 4.63 0.46
N THR A 34 0.98 5.92 0.61
CA THR A 34 2.28 6.58 0.50
C THR A 34 2.51 7.46 1.74
N PRO A 35 3.72 7.98 1.97
CA PRO A 35 3.97 8.89 3.09
C PRO A 35 3.09 10.14 3.10
N SER A 36 2.57 10.57 1.94
CA SER A 36 1.81 11.82 1.79
C SER A 36 0.31 11.64 1.57
N ARG A 37 -0.13 10.51 1.00
CA ARG A 37 -1.55 10.28 0.70
C ARG A 37 -1.92 8.80 0.59
N ALA A 38 -3.21 8.53 0.73
CA ALA A 38 -3.84 7.25 0.45
C ALA A 38 -4.76 7.39 -0.77
N ASP A 39 -4.56 6.55 -1.76
CA ASP A 39 -5.35 6.51 -3.00
C ASP A 39 -6.15 5.21 -3.06
N GLY A 40 -7.41 5.28 -3.49
CA GLY A 40 -8.22 4.09 -3.73
C GLY A 40 -7.62 3.22 -4.84
N TRP A 41 -7.65 1.90 -4.63
CA TRP A 41 -7.02 0.94 -5.53
C TRP A 41 -8.00 -0.16 -5.93
N THR A 42 -8.00 -0.51 -7.21
CA THR A 42 -8.78 -1.63 -7.75
C THR A 42 -7.80 -2.64 -8.34
N PRO A 43 -7.17 -3.50 -7.51
CA PRO A 43 -6.17 -4.44 -7.99
C PRO A 43 -6.79 -5.48 -8.93
N PRO A 44 -6.01 -6.01 -9.89
CA PRO A 44 -6.43 -7.19 -10.65
C PRO A 44 -6.48 -8.43 -9.73
N PRO A 45 -6.96 -9.58 -10.23
CA PRO A 45 -6.75 -10.84 -9.55
C PRO A 45 -5.28 -11.01 -9.17
N PHE A 46 -5.01 -11.50 -7.96
CA PHE A 46 -3.65 -11.54 -7.41
C PHE A 46 -2.62 -12.26 -8.30
N GLU A 47 -3.04 -13.30 -9.02
CA GLU A 47 -2.16 -14.05 -9.95
C GLU A 47 -1.79 -13.25 -11.21
N ALA A 48 -2.54 -12.19 -11.51
CA ALA A 48 -2.34 -11.29 -12.64
C ALA A 48 -1.71 -9.94 -12.22
N LEU A 49 -1.34 -9.79 -10.94
CA LEU A 49 -0.73 -8.56 -10.43
C LEU A 49 0.59 -8.26 -11.17
N GLY A 50 0.67 -7.07 -11.78
CA GLY A 50 1.82 -6.53 -12.48
C GLY A 50 2.37 -5.27 -11.81
N ALA A 51 3.57 -4.85 -12.23
CA ALA A 51 4.20 -3.64 -11.69
C ALA A 51 3.40 -2.37 -12.00
N ASP A 52 2.67 -2.35 -13.12
CA ASP A 52 1.83 -1.21 -13.52
C ASP A 52 0.67 -0.98 -12.54
N ASP A 53 0.17 -2.03 -11.88
CA ASP A 53 -0.91 -1.92 -10.90
C ASP A 53 -0.50 -1.18 -9.62
N VAL A 54 0.82 -1.04 -9.40
CA VAL A 54 1.41 -0.33 -8.26
C VAL A 54 2.32 0.83 -8.71
N ALA A 55 2.27 1.21 -9.99
CA ALA A 55 3.19 2.18 -10.59
C ALA A 55 3.18 3.55 -9.89
N SER A 56 2.04 4.00 -9.37
CA SER A 56 1.94 5.28 -8.67
C SER A 56 2.78 5.34 -7.38
N VAL A 57 3.00 4.19 -6.73
CA VAL A 57 3.87 4.06 -5.55
C VAL A 57 5.33 3.91 -5.99
N LEU A 58 5.59 3.17 -7.06
CA LEU A 58 6.95 2.97 -7.58
C LEU A 58 7.55 4.25 -8.19
N ALA A 59 6.70 5.16 -8.67
CA ALA A 59 7.09 6.43 -9.30
C ALA A 59 7.30 7.59 -8.30
N LEU A 60 7.24 7.34 -6.98
CA LEU A 60 7.46 8.38 -5.97
C LEU A 60 8.90 8.92 -6.03
N SER A 61 9.05 10.18 -5.61
CA SER A 61 10.34 10.84 -5.41
C SER A 61 10.37 11.46 -4.01
N PRO A 62 11.29 11.03 -3.11
CA PRO A 62 12.30 9.99 -3.32
C PRO A 62 11.68 8.61 -3.57
N LYS A 63 12.45 7.75 -4.25
CA LYS A 63 12.02 6.39 -4.57
C LYS A 63 11.83 5.57 -3.29
N PRO A 64 10.77 4.75 -3.17
CA PRO A 64 10.62 3.88 -2.01
C PRO A 64 11.74 2.83 -1.97
N GLU A 65 12.18 2.49 -0.76
CA GLU A 65 13.21 1.45 -0.54
C GLU A 65 12.63 0.04 -0.46
N PHE A 66 11.32 -0.08 -0.20
CA PHE A 66 10.60 -1.34 -0.13
C PHE A 66 9.11 -1.12 -0.43
N LEU A 67 8.43 -2.18 -0.86
CA LEU A 67 6.98 -2.23 -1.04
C LEU A 67 6.34 -3.23 -0.07
N LEU A 68 5.42 -2.74 0.76
CA LEU A 68 4.56 -3.62 1.57
C LEU A 68 3.30 -3.98 0.79
N LEU A 69 3.17 -5.25 0.42
CA LEU A 69 1.99 -5.76 -0.27
C LEU A 69 1.09 -6.52 0.70
N GLY A 70 -0.05 -5.92 1.05
CA GLY A 70 -1.08 -6.58 1.85
C GLY A 70 -1.88 -7.58 1.02
N THR A 71 -1.84 -8.87 1.38
CA THR A 71 -2.53 -9.96 0.64
C THR A 71 -3.86 -10.40 1.29
N GLY A 72 -4.42 -9.56 2.16
CA GLY A 72 -5.64 -9.84 2.90
C GLY A 72 -5.42 -10.77 4.09
N SER A 73 -6.29 -11.75 4.27
CA SER A 73 -6.31 -12.66 5.42
C SER A 73 -5.24 -13.76 5.40
N GLN A 74 -4.58 -13.96 4.26
CA GLN A 74 -3.57 -15.00 4.07
C GLN A 74 -2.30 -14.38 3.53
N LEU A 75 -1.15 -14.76 4.10
CA LEU A 75 0.15 -14.40 3.55
C LEU A 75 0.39 -15.20 2.27
N ARG A 76 0.47 -14.51 1.13
CA ARG A 76 0.68 -15.12 -0.19
C ARG A 76 1.89 -14.52 -0.86
N GLN A 77 2.73 -15.38 -1.42
CA GLN A 77 3.87 -14.94 -2.22
C GLN A 77 3.37 -14.45 -3.59
N PRO A 78 3.72 -13.23 -4.04
CA PRO A 78 3.40 -12.78 -5.39
C PRO A 78 4.13 -13.60 -6.46
N ALA A 79 3.56 -13.60 -7.67
CA ALA A 79 4.18 -14.22 -8.84
C ALA A 79 5.63 -13.73 -9.02
N ALA A 80 6.53 -14.63 -9.45
CA ALA A 80 7.94 -14.29 -9.65
C ALA A 80 8.12 -13.16 -10.68
N ALA A 81 7.24 -13.09 -11.69
CA ALA A 81 7.23 -12.02 -12.69
C ALA A 81 6.99 -10.65 -12.05
N PHE A 82 5.99 -10.54 -11.16
CA PHE A 82 5.72 -9.30 -10.41
C PHE A 82 6.93 -8.87 -9.59
N ARG A 83 7.48 -9.79 -8.79
CA ARG A 83 8.65 -9.50 -7.92
C ARG A 83 9.83 -8.98 -8.72
N ARG A 84 10.20 -9.67 -9.80
CA ARG A 84 11.30 -9.25 -10.69
C ARG A 84 11.05 -7.89 -11.34
N ALA A 85 9.81 -7.59 -11.70
CA ALA A 85 9.46 -6.30 -12.30
C ALA A 85 9.58 -5.15 -11.28
N VAL A 86 9.19 -5.38 -10.02
CA VAL A 86 9.37 -4.42 -8.92
C VAL A 86 10.87 -4.27 -8.56
N GLU A 87 11.61 -5.37 -8.44
CA GLU A 87 13.06 -5.38 -8.19
C GLU A 87 13.84 -4.65 -9.30
N ALA A 88 13.42 -4.77 -10.56
CA ALA A 88 14.02 -4.04 -11.68
C ALA A 88 13.79 -2.52 -11.59
N GLN A 89 12.79 -2.08 -10.81
CA GLN A 89 12.61 -0.69 -10.43
C GLN A 89 13.48 -0.33 -9.21
N GLY A 90 14.29 -1.22 -8.65
CA GLY A 90 15.12 -0.89 -7.48
C GLY A 90 14.33 -0.69 -6.19
N VAL A 91 13.20 -1.40 -6.06
CA VAL A 91 12.36 -1.53 -4.87
C VAL A 91 12.31 -2.98 -4.45
#